data_AF-A0A251X0Q5-F1
#
_entry.id   AF-A0A251X0Q5-F1
#
_cell.length_a   1.000
_cell.length_b   1.000
_cell.length_c   1.000
_cell.angle_alpha   90.00
_cell.angle_beta   90.00
_cell.angle_gamma   90.00
#
_symmetry.space_group_name_H-M   'P 1'
#
loop_
_entity.id
_entity.type
_entity.pdbx_description
1 polymer ?
#
loop_
_entity_poly.entity_id
_entity_poly.type
_entity_poly.pdbx_seq_one_letter_code
_entity_poly.pdbx_strand_id
1 'polypeptide(L)' 'MIATQSPIRSAAEKIETAFLSQMLKHSGVGETGNSGDQFLTFMHEAQARAIVKSGGIGLTESLFHALAERADG' A
#
# COMPACT_ATOMS: atom_id res chain seq x y z
N MET A 1 -1.39 10.18 22.33
CA MET A 1 -0.12 10.53 21.65
C MET A 1 -0.26 10.16 20.19
N ILE A 2 -0.26 11.14 19.28
CA ILE A 2 -0.12 10.86 17.85
C ILE A 2 1.37 10.57 17.66
N ALA A 3 1.75 9.30 17.52
CA ALA A 3 3.12 8.95 17.20
C ALA A 3 3.45 9.54 15.82
N THR A 4 4.36 10.50 15.76
CA THR A 4 4.88 11.03 14.51
C THR A 4 5.57 9.87 13.79
N GLN A 5 4.92 9.30 12.77
CA GLN A 5 5.51 8.20 12.01
C GLN A 5 6.80 8.68 11.35
N SER A 6 7.87 7.89 11.46
CA SER A 6 9.14 8.16 10.76
C SER A 6 8.87 8.35 9.27
N PRO A 7 9.50 9.34 8.60
CA PRO A 7 9.38 9.51 7.15
C PRO A 7 9.69 8.22 6.36
N ILE A 8 10.62 7.41 6.87
CA ILE A 8 10.99 6.11 6.30
C ILE A 8 9.84 5.10 6.45
N ARG A 9 9.17 5.07 7.60
CA ARG A 9 7.99 4.21 7.82
C ARG A 9 6.84 4.63 6.90
N SER A 10 6.60 5.93 6.74
CA SER A 10 5.58 6.42 5.80
C SER A 10 5.92 6.09 4.34
N ALA A 11 7.19 6.12 3.96
CA ALA A 11 7.62 5.69 2.63
C ALA A 11 7.39 4.19 2.42
N ALA A 12 7.73 3.34 3.40
CA ALA A 12 7.50 1.90 3.36
C ALA A 12 6.00 1.56 3.22
N GLU A 13 5.14 2.20 4.01
CA GLU A 13 3.67 2.03 3.92
C GLU A 13 3.13 2.41 2.54
N LYS A 14 3.64 3.50 1.94
CA LYS A 14 3.25 3.93 0.58
C LYS A 14 3.67 2.92 -0.48
N ILE A 15 4.84 2.32 -0.33
CA ILE A 15 5.32 1.28 -1.26
C ILE A 15 4.45 0.02 -1.14
N GLU A 16 4.15 -0.45 0.07
CA GLU A 16 3.25 -1.60 0.26
C GLU A 16 1.83 -1.31 -0.26
N THR A 17 1.33 -0.08 -0.05
CA THR A 17 0.05 0.37 -0.60
C THR A 17 0.03 0.29 -2.14
N ALA A 18 1.08 0.81 -2.79
CA ALA A 18 1.19 0.77 -4.25
C ALA A 18 1.27 -0.66 -4.77
N PHE A 19 2.02 -1.53 -4.09
CA PHE A 19 2.11 -2.95 -4.41
C PHE A 19 0.74 -3.64 -4.31
N LEU A 20 0.05 -3.49 -3.18
CA LEU A 20 -1.27 -4.09 -2.96
C LEU A 20 -2.30 -3.56 -3.96
N SER A 21 -2.26 -2.28 -4.31
CA SER A 21 -3.14 -1.72 -5.35
C SER A 21 -2.92 -2.39 -6.70
N GLN A 22 -1.67 -2.67 -7.07
CA GLN A 22 -1.38 -3.45 -8.30
C GLN A 22 -1.84 -4.90 -8.18
N MET A 23 -1.67 -5.55 -7.03
CA MET A 23 -2.16 -6.92 -6.84
C MET A 23 -3.69 -6.99 -6.96
N LEU A 24 -4.42 -6.04 -6.34
CA LEU A 24 -5.87 -5.95 -6.44
C LEU A 24 -6.31 -5.76 -7.90
N LYS A 25 -5.63 -4.87 -8.63
CA LYS A 25 -5.88 -4.66 -10.07
C LYS A 25 -5.73 -5.95 -10.89
N HIS A 26 -4.73 -6.78 -10.63
CA HIS A 26 -4.49 -8.00 -11.40
C HIS A 26 -5.29 -9.21 -10.90
N SER A 27 -5.86 -9.15 -9.69
CA SER A 27 -6.62 -10.24 -9.09
C SER A 27 -8.05 -10.40 -9.66
N GLY A 28 -8.50 -9.50 -10.54
CA GLY A 28 -9.87 -9.47 -11.05
C GLY A 28 -10.90 -9.02 -10.00
N VAL A 29 -10.46 -8.60 -8.81
CA VAL A 29 -11.36 -8.12 -7.75
C VAL A 29 -12.06 -6.84 -8.19
N GLY A 30 -13.39 -6.86 -8.20
CA GLY A 30 -14.22 -5.70 -8.50
C GLY A 30 -14.47 -5.47 -10.00
N GLU A 31 -13.95 -6.32 -10.89
CA GLU A 31 -14.27 -6.24 -12.32
C GLU A 31 -15.75 -6.60 -12.55
N THR A 32 -16.59 -5.57 -12.67
CA THR A 32 -17.94 -5.68 -13.21
C THR A 32 -17.83 -5.20 -14.65
N GLY A 33 -18.11 -6.04 -15.66
CA GLY A 33 -17.85 -5.76 -17.09
C GLY A 33 -18.64 -4.61 -17.75
N ASN A 34 -18.97 -3.55 -17.00
CA ASN A 34 -19.68 -2.34 -17.41
C ASN A 34 -18.84 -1.09 -17.08
N SER A 35 -19.33 0.11 -17.41
CA SER A 35 -18.69 1.45 -17.36
C SER A 35 -18.02 1.91 -16.04
N GLY A 36 -17.86 1.06 -15.03
CA GLY A 36 -17.23 1.32 -13.75
C GLY A 36 -15.71 1.19 -13.71
N ASP A 37 -15.06 0.73 -14.79
CA ASP A 37 -13.60 0.46 -14.83
C ASP A 37 -12.72 1.64 -14.41
N GLN A 38 -13.18 2.87 -14.68
CA GLN A 38 -12.48 4.10 -14.30
C GLN A 38 -12.45 4.30 -12.77
N PHE A 39 -13.45 3.76 -12.06
CA PHE A 39 -13.55 3.83 -10.60
C PHE A 39 -12.81 2.69 -9.91
N LEU A 40 -12.50 1.59 -10.62
CA LEU A 40 -11.79 0.45 -10.04
C LEU A 40 -10.39 0.84 -9.55
N THR A 41 -9.69 1.71 -10.27
CA THR A 41 -8.37 2.19 -9.84
C THR A 41 -8.44 2.89 -8.47
N PHE A 42 -9.43 3.78 -8.28
CA PHE A 42 -9.63 4.46 -7.00
C PHE A 42 -10.04 3.50 -5.88
N MET A 43 -10.89 2.52 -6.18
CA MET A 43 -11.32 1.49 -5.23
C MET A 43 -10.15 0.60 -4.78
N HIS A 44 -9.34 0.11 -5.72
CA HIS A 44 -8.15 -0.70 -5.42
C HIS A 44 -7.17 0.07 -4.56
N GLU A 45 -6.94 1.35 -4.84
CA GLU A 45 -6.05 2.19 -4.05
C GLU A 45 -6.61 2.44 -2.63
N ALA A 46 -7.91 2.70 -2.50
CA ALA A 46 -8.56 2.88 -1.20
C ALA A 46 -8.51 1.59 -0.36
N GLN A 47 -8.77 0.44 -0.98
CA GLN A 47 -8.68 -0.87 -0.32
C GLN A 47 -7.25 -1.20 0.09
N ALA A 48 -6.27 -0.96 -0.78
CA ALA A 48 -4.85 -1.15 -0.45
C ALA A 48 -4.42 -0.33 0.76
N ARG A 49 -4.82 0.96 0.82
CA ARG A 49 -4.59 1.82 2.00
C ARG A 49 -5.21 1.26 3.27
N ALA A 50 -6.45 0.76 3.17
CA ALA A 50 -7.15 0.18 4.30
C ALA A 50 -6.43 -1.08 4.82
N ILE A 51 -5.96 -1.94 3.91
CA ILE A 51 -5.18 -3.14 4.23
C ILE A 51 -3.89 -2.78 4.95
N VAL A 52 -3.10 -1.82 4.42
CA VAL A 52 -1.85 -1.37 5.07
C VAL A 52 -2.13 -0.79 6.46
N LYS A 53 -3.16 0.06 6.58
CA LYS A 53 -3.56 0.64 7.87
C LYS A 53 -3.99 -0.42 8.89
N SER A 54 -4.54 -1.55 8.45
CA SER A 54 -4.92 -2.67 9.31
C SER A 54 -3.78 -3.64 9.63
N GLY A 55 -2.54 -3.36 9.20
CA GLY A 55 -1.36 -4.20 9.45
C GLY A 55 -0.68 -4.74 8.20
N GLY A 56 -1.24 -4.49 7.01
CA GLY A 56 -0.65 -4.89 5.73
C GLY A 56 -0.56 -6.40 5.54
N ILE A 57 0.33 -6.80 4.63
CA ILE A 57 0.75 -8.20 4.44
C ILE A 57 2.17 -8.43 4.99
N GLY A 58 2.76 -7.43 5.65
CA GLY A 58 4.07 -7.50 6.30
C GLY A 58 5.22 -6.89 5.49
N LEU A 59 4.97 -6.34 4.30
CA LEU A 59 6.04 -5.74 3.48
C LEU A 59 6.54 -4.41 4.06
N THR A 60 5.68 -3.63 4.73
CA THR A 60 6.09 -2.36 5.35
C THR A 60 7.29 -2.52 6.27
N GLU A 61 7.36 -3.60 7.06
CA GLU A 61 8.46 -3.78 8.00
C GLU A 61 9.78 -4.14 7.30
N SER A 62 9.74 -5.04 6.33
CA SER A 62 10.92 -5.38 5.52
C SER A 62 11.43 -4.17 4.72
N LEU A 63 10.52 -3.37 4.16
CA LEU A 63 10.85 -2.15 3.43
C LEU A 63 11.39 -1.06 4.36
N PHE A 64 10.83 -0.94 5.55
CA PHE A 64 11.32 0.01 6.56
C PHE A 64 12.78 -0.28 6.91
N HIS A 65 13.12 -1.54 7.23
CA HIS A 65 14.50 -1.93 7.53
C HIS A 65 15.43 -1.66 6.34
N ALA A 66 15.07 -2.08 5.12
CA ALA A 66 15.90 -1.87 3.94
C ALA A 66 16.12 -0.37 3.60
N LEU A 67 15.10 0.47 3.81
CA LEU A 67 15.21 1.91 3.60
C LEU A 67 15.99 2.60 4.72
N ALA A 68 15.88 2.13 5.96
CA ALA A 68 16.65 2.63 7.10
C ALA A 68 18.14 2.31 6.96
N GLU A 69 18.49 1.07 6.64
CA GLU A 69 19.88 0.65 6.37
C GLU A 69 20.55 1.51 5.29
N ARG A 70 19.80 1.87 4.25
CA ARG A 70 20.31 2.75 3.17
C ARG A 70 20.40 4.23 3.58
N ALA A 71 19.61 4.67 4.54
CA ALA A 71 19.66 6.05 5.02
C ALA A 71 20.81 6.26 6.03
N ASP A 72 21.20 5.21 6.74
CA ASP A 72 22.23 5.21 7.78
C ASP A 72 23.65 4.91 7.24
N GLY A 73 23.78 4.42 6.01
CA GLY A 73 25.06 4.13 5.33
C GLY A 73 25.47 5.18 4.32
#